data_AF-A0A8K0DF93-F1
#
_entry.id   AF-A0A8K0DF93-F1
#
_cell.length_a   1.000
_cell.length_b   1.000
_cell.length_c   1.000
_cell.angle_alpha   90.00
_cell.angle_beta   90.00
_cell.angle_gamma   90.00
#
_symmetry.space_group_name_H-M   'P 1'
#
loop_
_entity.id
_entity.type
_entity.pdbx_description
1 polymer ?
#
loop_
_entity_poly.entity_id
_entity_poly.type
_entity_poly.pdbx_seq_one_letter_code
_entity_poly.pdbx_strand_id
1 'polypeptide(L)'
;YSQFVNKSIIEMFELVFDDKVIQFLIEESEVNVQFKNATDPKIIAEEMKSVIAILILSGYDKKQGRCFYWDTKVGLKNIIATEPMRRNKFFSIMQFLNCADNNKPNLEEKA
;
A
#
# COMPACT_ATOMS: atom_id res chain seq x y z
N TYR A 1 -1.05 -24.60 -13.39
CA TYR A 1 -2.31 -23.87 -13.68
C TYR A 1 -3.52 -24.41 -12.92
N SER A 2 -3.68 -25.73 -12.72
CA SER A 2 -4.81 -26.33 -11.96
C SER A 2 -4.95 -25.85 -10.50
N GLN A 3 -3.84 -25.52 -9.83
CA GLN A 3 -3.83 -25.10 -8.41
C GLN A 3 -4.51 -23.74 -8.14
N PHE A 4 -4.83 -22.96 -9.17
CA PHE A 4 -5.45 -21.64 -9.05
C PHE A 4 -6.93 -21.62 -9.46
N VAL A 5 -7.44 -22.71 -10.05
CA VAL A 5 -8.75 -22.75 -10.72
C VAL A 5 -9.92 -22.49 -9.76
N ASN A 6 -9.78 -22.85 -8.49
CA ASN A 6 -10.82 -22.70 -7.46
C ASN A 6 -10.52 -21.59 -6.45
N LYS A 7 -9.53 -20.74 -6.71
CA LYS A 7 -9.20 -19.64 -5.80
C LYS A 7 -10.03 -18.41 -6.14
N SER A 8 -10.59 -17.81 -5.09
CA SER A 8 -11.18 -16.48 -5.16
C SER A 8 -10.12 -15.43 -5.50
N ILE A 9 -10.56 -14.25 -5.94
CA ILE A 9 -9.67 -13.11 -6.21
C ILE A 9 -8.89 -12.71 -4.95
N ILE A 10 -9.49 -12.85 -3.77
CA ILE A 10 -8.85 -12.56 -2.48
C ILE A 10 -7.72 -13.57 -2.23
N GLU A 11 -7.99 -14.86 -2.37
CA GLU A 11 -6.96 -15.89 -2.21
C GLU A 11 -5.83 -15.73 -3.23
N MET A 12 -6.13 -15.29 -4.45
CA MET A 12 -5.12 -14.99 -5.47
C MET A 12 -4.26 -13.78 -5.07
N PHE A 13 -4.86 -12.76 -4.46
CA PHE A 13 -4.14 -11.60 -3.93
C PHE A 13 -3.23 -11.99 -2.76
N GLU A 14 -3.73 -12.79 -1.82
CA GLU A 14 -2.99 -13.24 -0.63
C GLU A 14 -1.84 -14.20 -0.95
N LEU A 15 -1.85 -14.84 -2.12
CA LEU A 15 -0.68 -15.59 -2.62
C LEU A 15 0.50 -14.69 -2.98
N VAL A 16 0.26 -13.42 -3.30
CA VAL A 16 1.30 -12.44 -3.67
C VAL A 16 1.63 -11.52 -2.49
N PHE A 17 0.59 -11.04 -1.80
CA PHE A 17 0.69 -10.18 -0.63
C PHE A 17 0.24 -10.95 0.60
N ASP A 18 1.06 -11.93 0.99
CA ASP A 18 0.82 -12.73 2.18
C ASP A 18 1.07 -11.92 3.47
N ASP A 19 0.74 -12.51 4.62
CA ASP A 19 0.93 -11.84 5.91
C ASP A 19 2.40 -11.46 6.17
N LYS A 20 3.36 -12.20 5.62
CA LYS A 20 4.79 -11.90 5.77
C LYS A 20 5.17 -10.64 5.01
N VAL A 21 4.70 -10.51 3.77
CA VAL A 21 4.91 -9.29 2.96
C VAL A 21 4.24 -8.09 3.62
N ILE A 22 3.00 -8.25 4.09
CA ILE A 22 2.28 -7.16 4.77
C ILE A 22 3.02 -6.73 6.04
N GLN A 23 3.45 -7.68 6.86
CA GLN A 23 4.16 -7.41 8.11
C GLN A 23 5.51 -6.73 7.83
N PHE A 24 6.27 -7.23 6.84
CA PHE A 24 7.53 -6.63 6.43
C PHE A 24 7.36 -5.15 6.01
N LEU A 25 6.34 -4.86 5.19
CA LEU A 25 6.06 -3.49 4.77
C LEU A 25 5.70 -2.57 5.95
N ILE A 26 5.01 -3.09 6.96
CA ILE A 26 4.67 -2.32 8.17
C ILE A 26 5.94 -2.01 8.96
N GLU A 27 6.72 -3.04 9.28
CA GLU A 27 7.96 -2.92 10.07
C GLU A 27 8.93 -1.92 9.43
N GLU A 28 9.19 -2.07 8.13
CA GLU A 28 10.10 -1.17 7.42
C GLU A 28 9.57 0.25 7.30
N SER A 29 8.24 0.42 7.22
CA SER A 29 7.63 1.75 7.23
C SER A 29 7.70 2.41 8.60
N GLU A 30 7.57 1.64 9.69
CA GLU A 30 7.74 2.12 11.06
C GLU A 30 9.19 2.54 11.34
N VAL A 31 10.17 1.77 10.85
CA VAL A 31 11.59 2.17 10.90
C VAL A 31 11.81 3.50 10.17
N ASN A 32 11.19 3.68 9.00
CA ASN A 32 11.27 4.92 8.23
C ASN A 32 10.62 6.12 8.96
N VAL A 33 9.52 5.91 9.70
CA VAL A 33 8.92 6.93 10.58
C VAL A 33 9.91 7.36 11.66
N GLN A 34 10.52 6.39 12.35
CA GLN A 34 11.49 6.64 13.42
C GLN A 34 12.70 7.40 12.89
N PHE A 35 13.23 7.00 11.72
CA PHE A 35 14.33 7.68 11.06
C PHE A 35 14.03 9.15 10.74
N LYS A 36 12.79 9.46 10.33
CA LYS A 36 12.34 10.83 10.04
C LYS A 36 11.95 11.62 11.29
N ASN A 37 12.04 11.05 12.49
CA ASN A 37 11.57 11.64 13.74
C ASN A 37 10.11 12.16 13.64
N ALA A 38 9.27 11.44 12.90
CA ALA A 38 7.89 11.83 12.66
C ALA A 38 6.94 11.17 13.67
N THR A 39 5.72 11.70 13.79
CA THR A 39 4.67 11.06 14.59
C THR A 39 4.27 9.73 13.95
N ASP A 40 4.25 8.68 14.77
CA ASP A 40 3.86 7.34 14.34
C ASP A 40 2.39 7.29 13.88
N PRO A 41 2.14 6.93 12.60
CA PRO A 41 0.79 6.77 12.08
C PRO A 41 0.05 5.54 12.62
N LYS A 42 0.71 4.65 13.37
CA LYS A 42 0.17 3.38 13.90
C LYS A 42 -0.50 2.55 12.81
N ILE A 43 0.32 2.03 11.90
CA ILE A 43 -0.15 1.28 10.73
C ILE A 43 -0.58 -0.12 11.17
N ILE A 44 -1.78 -0.54 10.78
CA ILE A 44 -2.23 -1.93 10.97
C ILE A 44 -2.29 -2.69 9.64
N ALA A 45 -2.28 -4.02 9.68
CA ALA A 45 -2.30 -4.90 8.50
C ALA A 45 -3.39 -4.52 7.48
N GLU A 46 -4.61 -4.28 7.94
CA GLU A 46 -5.75 -3.94 7.08
C GLU A 46 -5.59 -2.57 6.41
N GLU A 47 -4.92 -1.63 7.06
CA GLU A 47 -4.57 -0.34 6.46
C GLU A 47 -3.49 -0.51 5.39
N MET A 48 -2.47 -1.34 5.63
CA MET A 48 -1.45 -1.62 4.63
C MET A 48 -2.03 -2.34 3.41
N LYS A 49 -2.91 -3.34 3.61
CA LYS A 49 -3.65 -4.00 2.52
C LYS A 49 -4.48 -3.00 1.72
N SER A 50 -5.15 -2.07 2.41
CA SER A 50 -5.92 -1.01 1.76
C SER A 50 -5.04 -0.06 0.94
N VAL A 51 -3.85 0.30 1.43
CA VAL A 51 -2.86 1.08 0.66
C VAL A 51 -2.48 0.33 -0.62
N ILE A 52 -2.12 -0.95 -0.53
CA ILE A 52 -1.75 -1.79 -1.68
C ILE A 52 -2.90 -1.89 -2.69
N ALA A 53 -4.14 -2.11 -2.23
CA ALA A 53 -5.31 -2.16 -3.09
C ALA A 53 -5.51 -0.85 -3.87
N ILE A 54 -5.34 0.30 -3.20
CA ILE A 54 -5.41 1.63 -3.84
C ILE A 54 -4.25 1.82 -4.84
N LEU A 55 -3.05 1.31 -4.55
CA LEU A 55 -1.91 1.34 -5.48
C LEU A 55 -2.20 0.51 -6.75
N ILE A 56 -2.75 -0.70 -6.61
CA ILE A 56 -3.16 -1.54 -7.74
C ILE A 56 -4.22 -0.84 -8.57
N LEU A 57 -5.25 -0.29 -7.92
CA LEU A 57 -6.30 0.49 -8.57
C LEU A 57 -5.73 1.69 -9.34
N SER A 58 -4.69 2.35 -8.81
CA SER A 58 -4.00 3.44 -9.51
C SER A 58 -3.18 3.03 -10.73
N GLY A 59 -2.70 1.78 -10.76
CA GLY A 59 -2.09 1.23 -11.96
C GLY A 59 -3.13 0.87 -13.03
N TYR A 60 -4.33 0.50 -12.60
CA TYR A 60 -5.46 0.19 -13.47
C TYR A 60 -6.12 1.45 -14.06
N ASP A 61 -6.50 2.41 -13.23
CA ASP A 61 -7.09 3.68 -13.65
C ASP A 61 -6.01 4.71 -14.00
N LYS A 62 -5.46 4.60 -15.21
CA LYS A 62 -4.42 5.51 -15.72
C LYS A 62 -4.92 6.92 -16.00
N LYS A 63 -6.23 7.16 -16.01
CA LYS A 63 -6.81 8.45 -16.41
C LYS A 63 -6.93 9.41 -15.23
N GLN A 64 -7.08 8.89 -14.03
CA GLN A 64 -7.29 9.67 -12.83
C GLN A 64 -6.08 9.59 -11.91
N GLY A 65 -5.43 10.73 -11.67
CA GLY A 65 -4.38 10.80 -10.65
C GLY A 65 -4.94 10.44 -9.27
N ARG A 66 -4.20 9.63 -8.49
CA ARG A 66 -4.60 9.16 -7.14
C ARG A 66 -5.15 10.25 -6.23
N CYS A 67 -4.67 11.48 -6.37
CA CYS A 67 -5.13 12.64 -5.59
C CYS A 67 -6.63 12.95 -5.73
N PHE A 68 -7.24 12.56 -6.86
CA PHE A 68 -8.63 12.84 -7.19
C PHE A 68 -9.62 11.78 -6.70
N TYR A 69 -9.15 10.61 -6.26
CA TYR A 69 -10.02 9.51 -5.84
C TYR A 69 -11.00 9.90 -4.73
N TRP A 70 -10.60 10.83 -3.86
CA TRP A 70 -11.41 11.35 -2.76
C TRP A 70 -12.08 12.69 -3.07
N ASP A 71 -12.00 13.18 -4.32
CA ASP A 71 -12.68 14.41 -4.73
C ASP A 71 -14.20 14.17 -4.75
N THR A 72 -14.97 15.15 -4.27
CA THR A 72 -16.44 15.09 -4.23
C THR A 72 -17.08 15.61 -5.52
N LYS A 73 -16.27 16.14 -6.45
CA LYS A 73 -16.74 16.52 -7.79
C LYS A 73 -17.30 15.32 -8.54
N VAL A 74 -18.37 15.57 -9.29
CA VAL A 74 -19.07 14.55 -10.09
C VAL A 74 -18.09 13.89 -11.07
N GLY A 75 -18.06 12.56 -11.05
CA GLY A 75 -17.18 11.75 -11.91
C GLY A 75 -15.73 11.63 -11.42
N LEU A 76 -15.35 12.25 -10.31
CA LEU A 76 -14.00 12.13 -9.76
C LEU A 76 -13.87 11.16 -8.57
N LYS A 77 -14.94 11.00 -7.79
CA LYS A 77 -14.93 10.09 -6.63
C LYS A 77 -14.79 8.64 -7.09
N ASN A 78 -13.76 7.95 -6.60
CA ASN A 78 -13.60 6.51 -6.79
C ASN A 78 -13.99 5.76 -5.52
N ILE A 79 -15.19 5.18 -5.51
CA ILE A 79 -15.76 4.52 -4.33
C ILE A 79 -14.84 3.41 -3.79
N ILE A 80 -14.22 2.65 -4.71
CA ILE A 80 -13.30 1.55 -4.39
C ILE A 80 -12.07 2.05 -3.61
N ALA A 81 -11.61 3.27 -3.87
CA ALA A 81 -10.54 3.89 -3.09
C ALA A 81 -11.04 4.58 -1.81
N THR A 82 -12.23 5.21 -1.84
CA THR A 82 -12.70 6.05 -0.74
C THR A 82 -13.31 5.30 0.44
N GLU A 83 -13.92 4.14 0.21
CA GLU A 83 -14.50 3.31 1.27
C GLU A 83 -13.47 2.67 2.20
N PRO A 84 -12.40 2.02 1.70
CA PRO A 84 -11.46 1.32 2.57
C PRO A 84 -10.55 2.27 3.37
N MET A 85 -10.31 3.49 2.89
CA MET A 85 -9.40 4.41 3.55
C MET A 85 -9.70 5.89 3.29
N ARG A 86 -9.55 6.73 4.32
CA ARG A 86 -9.61 8.20 4.18
C ARG A 86 -8.36 8.74 3.49
N ARG A 87 -8.53 9.77 2.64
CA ARG A 87 -7.45 10.47 1.91
C ARG A 87 -6.21 10.76 2.77
N ASN A 88 -6.41 11.44 3.88
CA ASN A 88 -5.30 11.90 4.73
C ASN A 88 -4.55 10.72 5.38
N LYS A 89 -5.25 9.64 5.73
CA LYS A 89 -4.62 8.44 6.28
C LYS A 89 -3.81 7.72 5.20
N PHE A 90 -4.34 7.61 3.98
CA PHE A 90 -3.59 7.08 2.83
C PHE A 90 -2.29 7.84 2.58
N PHE A 91 -2.35 9.16 2.45
CA PHE A 91 -1.14 9.96 2.23
C PHE A 91 -0.19 9.94 3.43
N SER A 92 -0.72 9.87 4.66
CA SER A 92 0.08 9.76 5.88
C SER A 92 0.84 8.44 5.99
N ILE A 93 0.33 7.35 5.41
CA ILE A 93 1.05 6.07 5.35
C ILE A 93 2.03 6.08 4.17
N MET A 94 1.58 6.54 2.99
CA MET A 94 2.39 6.57 1.77
C MET A 94 3.69 7.37 1.90
N GLN A 95 3.74 8.42 2.72
CA GLN A 95 4.97 9.20 2.95
C GLN A 95 6.07 8.40 3.68
N PHE A 96 5.70 7.32 4.37
CA PHE A 96 6.61 6.47 5.13
C PHE A 96 6.75 5.06 4.56
N LEU A 97 5.93 4.70 3.56
CA LEU A 97 6.00 3.40 2.90
C LEU A 97 7.45 3.09 2.49
N ASN A 98 7.98 2.00 3.04
CA ASN A 98 9.32 1.52 2.76
C ASN A 98 9.25 0.02 2.41
N CYS A 99 9.95 -0.37 1.36
CA CYS A 99 9.91 -1.74 0.81
C CYS A 99 11.28 -2.44 0.88
N ALA A 100 12.21 -1.93 1.67
CA ALA A 100 13.57 -2.44 1.77
C ALA A 100 14.12 -2.28 3.19
N ASP A 101 14.91 -3.27 3.63
CA ASP A 101 15.67 -3.20 4.88
C ASP A 101 16.85 -2.23 4.73
N ASN A 102 16.66 -1.00 5.21
CA ASN A 102 17.67 0.05 5.12
C ASN A 102 18.84 -0.15 6.11
N ASN A 103 18.76 -1.11 7.04
CA ASN A 103 19.87 -1.47 7.92
C ASN A 103 20.85 -2.45 7.25
N LYS A 104 20.47 -3.07 6.13
CA LYS A 104 21.33 -3.96 5.32
C LYS A 104 21.33 -3.51 3.86
N PRO A 105 21.90 -2.33 3.56
CA PRO A 105 21.95 -1.84 2.20
C PRO A 105 22.75 -2.83 1.33
N ASN A 106 22.15 -3.28 0.23
CA ASN A 106 22.87 -4.06 -0.78
C ASN A 106 23.88 -3.14 -1.47
N LEU A 107 25.16 -3.31 -1.16
CA LEU A 107 26.24 -2.44 -1.67
C LEU A 107 26.55 -2.71 -3.16
N GLU A 108 26.05 -3.80 -3.73
CA GLU A 108 26.27 -4.19 -5.14
C GLU A 108 25.38 -3.42 -6.12
N GLU A 109 24.26 -2.84 -5.67
CA GLU A 109 23.32 -2.10 -6.54
C GLU A 109 23.78 -0.67 -6.89
N LYS A 110 24.94 -0.23 -6.39
CA LYS A 110 25.49 1.12 -6.64
C LYS A 110 26.59 1.17 -7.73
N ALA A 111 26.81 0.08 -8.47
CA ALA A 111 27.81 0.00 -9.55
C ALA A 111 27.23 0.37 -10.92
#